data_AF-A0A972TSQ2-F1
#
_entry.id   AF-A0A972TSQ2-F1
#
_cell.length_a   1.000
_cell.length_b   1.000
_cell.length_c   1.000
_cell.angle_alpha   90.00
_cell.angle_beta   90.00
_cell.angle_gamma   90.00
#
_symmetry.space_group_name_H-M   'P 1'
#
loop_
_entity.id
_entity.type
_entity.pdbx_description
1 polymer ?
#
loop_
_entity_poly.entity_id
_entity_poly.type
_entity_poly.pdbx_seq_one_letter_code
_entity_poly.pdbx_strand_id
1 'polypeptide(L)'
;MKNKIRVIFGIILLVMGGINGFAQDSQSSEQEKIDQLIKKLWSLSYGEWGSVSEAFREIGDPIIDPLIKMLRNKETSEWSQYKIEWHQRRIAWALGKVRTERAIKLLIEMLQDKTLHDYGRYEAARILRRIKSEEAVEPLIKVLNDKESNPPPRFGAAYALGDIQSEKAVPSLIKVLSDEDIQMRMGAVYGLGHIGSNEAVDGLMKALKDRDGYIRRLTYPHLIRLRPENKTEFLIMALKDEDWGAREDSVKVLVEIGEPVSEHLIQLLKDDDNVVRWEAARILGKIQLERTVGVLIEALKDSDWMVRNEAAVALVRINSGNIIEPLIGMLKDKNSYVQEEAAWILGEMKSEIAVNPLIHTLKEKDAGWMAAMALGKIQSEKTVEPLIRALKEKNIKKRRASAWALEKIPSDKAVKSLIAALKDADEEVRMWAAEALKQIGTPEALKAVEKYKNKIN
;
A
#
# COMPACT_ATOMS: atom_id res chain seq x y z
N MET A 1 -81.92 -65.25 20.63
CA MET A 1 -80.81 -64.30 20.86
C MET A 1 -79.47 -64.96 20.49
N LYS A 2 -79.31 -65.60 19.33
CA LYS A 2 -78.77 -65.04 18.06
C LYS A 2 -78.71 -63.51 17.95
N ASN A 3 -77.60 -62.92 18.39
CA ASN A 3 -76.93 -61.73 17.86
C ASN A 3 -75.89 -61.26 18.88
N LYS A 4 -74.67 -60.93 18.41
CA LYS A 4 -73.46 -60.47 19.15
C LYS A 4 -72.34 -61.49 19.43
N ILE A 5 -72.00 -62.37 18.48
CA ILE A 5 -70.64 -62.94 18.37
C ILE A 5 -70.31 -63.10 16.88
N ARG A 6 -69.95 -62.01 16.19
CA ARG A 6 -69.33 -62.08 14.84
C ARG A 6 -68.64 -60.80 14.34
N VAL A 7 -68.25 -59.85 15.21
CA VAL A 7 -67.63 -58.58 14.76
C VAL A 7 -66.22 -58.33 15.31
N ILE A 8 -65.63 -59.21 16.13
CA ILE A 8 -64.30 -58.94 16.74
C ILE A 8 -63.13 -59.74 16.10
N PHE A 9 -63.36 -60.52 15.04
CA PHE A 9 -62.28 -61.23 14.32
C PHE A 9 -61.97 -60.67 12.92
N GLY A 10 -62.35 -59.43 12.64
CA GLY A 10 -62.12 -58.76 11.34
C GLY A 10 -61.19 -57.53 11.36
N ILE A 11 -60.61 -57.15 12.51
CA ILE A 11 -59.84 -55.89 12.63
C ILE A 11 -58.37 -56.10 13.08
N ILE A 12 -57.89 -57.34 13.23
CA ILE A 12 -56.50 -57.60 13.68
C ILE A 12 -55.54 -57.98 12.52
N LEU A 13 -55.99 -57.95 11.26
CA LEU A 13 -55.12 -58.23 10.10
C LEU A 13 -55.04 -57.09 9.06
N LEU A 14 -55.40 -55.87 9.47
CA LEU A 14 -55.36 -54.67 8.59
C LEU A 14 -54.63 -53.46 9.21
N VAL A 15 -53.80 -53.67 10.24
CA VAL A 15 -52.99 -52.59 10.84
C VAL A 15 -51.47 -52.80 10.68
N MET A 16 -51.02 -53.95 10.15
CA MET A 16 -49.59 -54.19 9.84
C MET A 16 -49.22 -53.93 8.35
N GLY A 17 -50.18 -53.53 7.50
CA GLY A 17 -49.94 -53.28 6.07
C GLY A 17 -49.84 -51.80 5.66
N GLY A 18 -50.12 -50.85 6.57
CA GLY A 18 -50.31 -49.44 6.21
C GLY A 18 -49.22 -48.46 6.66
N ILE A 19 -48.25 -48.89 7.48
CA ILE A 19 -47.20 -48.00 8.01
C ILE A 19 -45.94 -48.00 7.13
N ASN A 20 -45.73 -49.04 6.31
CA ASN A 20 -44.57 -49.10 5.40
C ASN A 20 -44.72 -48.24 4.13
N GLY A 21 -45.95 -47.88 3.73
CA GLY A 21 -46.18 -47.10 2.50
C GLY A 21 -45.84 -45.60 2.63
N PHE A 22 -46.20 -44.97 3.76
CA PHE A 22 -45.96 -43.53 3.96
C PHE A 22 -44.48 -43.18 4.20
N ALA A 23 -43.71 -44.09 4.81
CA ALA A 23 -42.26 -43.93 4.98
C ALA A 23 -41.50 -44.09 3.64
N GLN A 24 -41.95 -44.98 2.75
CA GLN A 24 -41.34 -45.15 1.42
C GLN A 24 -41.67 -44.01 0.44
N ASP A 25 -42.89 -43.44 0.49
CA ASP A 25 -43.30 -42.33 -0.38
C ASP A 25 -42.66 -40.99 0.02
N SER A 26 -42.37 -40.79 1.31
CA SER A 26 -41.65 -39.59 1.79
C SER A 26 -40.14 -39.67 1.51
N GLN A 27 -39.53 -40.84 1.67
CA GLN A 27 -38.12 -41.07 1.31
C GLN A 27 -37.86 -40.99 -0.21
N SER A 28 -38.78 -41.46 -1.04
CA SER A 28 -38.64 -41.36 -2.50
C SER A 28 -38.72 -39.91 -2.99
N SER A 29 -39.58 -39.09 -2.38
CA SER A 29 -39.69 -37.65 -2.67
C SER A 29 -38.46 -36.85 -2.23
N GLU A 30 -37.84 -37.20 -1.09
CA GLU A 30 -36.61 -36.55 -0.62
C GLU A 30 -35.40 -36.91 -1.49
N GLN A 31 -35.25 -38.19 -1.85
CA GLN A 31 -34.18 -38.64 -2.75
C GLN A 31 -34.28 -37.96 -4.14
N GLU A 32 -35.49 -37.79 -4.67
CA GLU A 32 -35.69 -37.09 -5.95
C GLU A 32 -35.28 -35.61 -5.88
N LYS A 33 -35.58 -34.93 -4.76
CA LYS A 33 -35.13 -33.54 -4.52
C LYS A 33 -33.61 -33.46 -4.44
N ILE A 34 -32.96 -34.40 -3.76
CA ILE A 34 -31.49 -34.50 -3.67
C ILE A 34 -30.89 -34.67 -5.08
N ASP A 35 -31.42 -35.59 -5.88
CA ASP A 35 -30.92 -35.86 -7.23
C ASP A 35 -31.09 -34.65 -8.16
N GLN A 36 -32.24 -33.97 -8.09
CA GLN A 36 -32.49 -32.74 -8.85
C GLN A 36 -31.54 -31.62 -8.42
N LEU A 37 -31.30 -31.46 -7.11
CA LEU A 37 -30.41 -30.44 -6.59
C LEU A 37 -28.96 -30.67 -7.01
N ILE A 38 -28.51 -31.92 -7.01
CA ILE A 38 -27.18 -32.30 -7.47
C ILE A 38 -27.03 -32.05 -8.98
N LYS A 39 -28.01 -32.46 -9.79
CA LYS A 39 -28.03 -32.17 -11.23
C LYS A 39 -27.95 -30.66 -11.50
N LYS A 40 -28.72 -29.87 -10.74
CA LYS A 40 -28.71 -28.41 -10.83
C LYS A 40 -27.34 -27.84 -10.44
N LEU A 41 -26.72 -28.29 -9.34
CA LEU A 41 -25.37 -27.87 -8.97
C LEU A 41 -24.36 -28.13 -10.11
N TRP A 42 -24.52 -29.22 -10.85
CA TRP A 42 -23.64 -29.58 -11.97
C TRP A 42 -23.79 -28.71 -13.21
N SER A 43 -25.00 -28.23 -13.50
CA SER A 43 -25.24 -27.35 -14.64
C SER A 43 -24.77 -25.91 -14.42
N LEU A 44 -24.56 -25.49 -13.16
CA LEU A 44 -24.21 -24.11 -12.83
C LEU A 44 -22.75 -23.79 -13.16
N SER A 45 -22.53 -22.59 -13.68
CA SER A 45 -21.21 -22.01 -13.85
C SER A 45 -20.70 -21.40 -12.53
N TYR A 46 -19.45 -20.94 -12.52
CA TYR A 46 -18.87 -20.32 -11.33
C TYR A 46 -19.57 -19.02 -10.98
N GLY A 47 -19.83 -18.82 -9.69
CA GLY A 47 -20.57 -17.66 -9.20
C GLY A 47 -22.08 -17.87 -9.15
N GLU A 48 -22.62 -18.83 -9.89
CA GLU A 48 -24.06 -19.12 -9.89
C GLU A 48 -24.49 -20.11 -8.80
N TRP A 49 -23.53 -20.74 -8.10
CA TRP A 49 -23.81 -21.71 -7.02
C TRP A 49 -24.67 -21.11 -5.91
N GLY A 50 -24.61 -19.79 -5.70
CA GLY A 50 -25.47 -19.08 -4.74
C GLY A 50 -26.96 -19.39 -4.91
N SER A 51 -27.43 -19.63 -6.15
CA SER A 51 -28.82 -19.93 -6.48
C SER A 51 -29.38 -21.22 -5.87
N VAL A 52 -28.49 -22.13 -5.44
CA VAL A 52 -28.87 -23.40 -4.78
C VAL A 52 -28.54 -23.42 -3.29
N SER A 53 -27.98 -22.34 -2.74
CA SER A 53 -27.46 -22.32 -1.37
C SER A 53 -28.50 -22.63 -0.30
N GLU A 54 -29.75 -22.19 -0.48
CA GLU A 54 -30.80 -22.41 0.53
C GLU A 54 -31.27 -23.86 0.52
N ALA A 55 -31.47 -24.45 -0.66
CA ALA A 55 -31.83 -25.85 -0.80
C ALA A 55 -30.78 -26.81 -0.19
N PHE A 56 -29.48 -26.48 -0.28
CA PHE A 56 -28.43 -27.27 0.39
C PHE A 56 -28.49 -27.18 1.93
N ARG A 57 -28.95 -26.05 2.49
CA ARG A 57 -29.16 -25.90 3.94
C ARG A 57 -30.38 -26.66 4.41
N GLU A 58 -31.47 -26.56 3.65
CA GLU A 58 -32.74 -27.21 3.96
C GLU A 58 -32.64 -28.74 3.96
N ILE A 59 -31.91 -29.31 2.99
CA ILE A 59 -31.70 -30.77 2.92
C ILE A 59 -30.81 -31.25 4.06
N GLY A 60 -29.68 -30.60 4.33
CA GLY A 60 -28.78 -31.01 5.42
C GLY A 60 -27.99 -32.29 5.12
N ASP A 61 -27.77 -33.13 6.12
CA ASP A 61 -26.91 -34.33 6.04
C ASP A 61 -27.21 -35.35 4.94
N PRO A 62 -28.48 -35.61 4.54
CA PRO A 62 -28.80 -36.54 3.47
C PRO A 62 -28.08 -36.28 2.14
N ILE A 63 -27.71 -35.03 1.83
CA ILE A 63 -26.98 -34.71 0.59
C ILE A 63 -25.51 -35.12 0.62
N ILE A 64 -24.95 -35.41 1.81
CA ILE A 64 -23.53 -35.69 1.98
C ILE A 64 -23.14 -37.02 1.33
N ASP A 65 -23.95 -38.07 1.45
CA ASP A 65 -23.65 -39.39 0.87
C ASP A 65 -23.51 -39.35 -0.66
N PRO A 66 -24.44 -38.69 -1.40
CA PRO A 66 -24.25 -38.43 -2.82
C PRO A 66 -22.97 -37.64 -3.14
N LEU A 67 -22.64 -36.61 -2.36
CA LEU A 67 -21.42 -35.81 -2.56
C LEU A 67 -20.15 -36.65 -2.35
N ILE A 68 -20.13 -37.54 -1.35
CA ILE A 68 -19.02 -38.50 -1.12
C ILE A 68 -18.88 -39.46 -2.30
N LYS A 69 -20.00 -40.04 -2.77
CA LYS A 69 -20.00 -40.95 -3.92
C LYS A 69 -19.41 -40.27 -5.15
N MET A 70 -19.72 -38.98 -5.34
CA MET A 70 -19.17 -38.18 -6.44
C MET A 70 -17.69 -37.88 -6.27
N LEU A 71 -17.26 -37.50 -5.06
CA LEU A 71 -15.85 -37.24 -4.76
C LEU A 71 -14.98 -38.49 -5.04
N ARG A 72 -15.52 -39.68 -4.78
CA ARG A 72 -14.85 -40.97 -4.95
C ARG A 72 -15.06 -41.62 -6.32
N ASN A 73 -15.79 -41.00 -7.24
CA ASN A 73 -16.06 -41.61 -8.54
C ASN A 73 -14.75 -41.77 -9.33
N LYS A 74 -14.39 -43.01 -9.67
CA LYS A 74 -13.16 -43.36 -10.38
C LYS A 74 -13.26 -43.22 -11.90
N GLU A 75 -14.46 -42.98 -12.45
CA GLU A 75 -14.67 -42.65 -13.87
C GLU A 75 -14.08 -41.27 -14.27
N THR A 76 -13.46 -40.56 -13.33
CA THR A 76 -12.72 -39.33 -13.55
C THR A 76 -11.44 -39.51 -14.38
N SER A 77 -11.06 -40.74 -14.73
CA SER A 77 -9.89 -41.02 -15.58
C SER A 77 -9.97 -40.39 -16.98
N GLU A 78 -11.18 -40.07 -17.45
CA GLU A 78 -11.41 -39.38 -18.74
C GLU A 78 -11.59 -37.86 -18.61
N TRP A 79 -11.57 -37.33 -17.38
CA TRP A 79 -11.81 -35.91 -17.15
C TRP A 79 -10.52 -35.11 -17.24
N SER A 80 -10.60 -33.92 -17.85
CA SER A 80 -9.50 -32.97 -17.79
C SER A 80 -9.22 -32.58 -16.32
N GLN A 81 -7.96 -32.26 -16.00
CA GLN A 81 -7.58 -31.80 -14.66
C GLN A 81 -8.42 -30.62 -14.19
N TYR A 82 -8.74 -29.70 -15.11
CA TYR A 82 -9.66 -28.60 -14.87
C TYR A 82 -11.03 -29.11 -14.40
N LYS A 83 -11.62 -30.07 -15.11
CA LYS A 83 -12.92 -30.63 -14.71
C LYS A 83 -12.86 -31.24 -13.31
N ILE A 84 -11.81 -31.99 -12.97
CA ILE A 84 -11.62 -32.58 -11.63
C ILE A 84 -11.54 -31.50 -10.54
N GLU A 85 -10.70 -30.47 -10.74
CA GLU A 85 -10.61 -29.31 -9.84
C GLU A 85 -12.01 -28.71 -9.59
N TRP A 86 -12.73 -28.39 -10.67
CA TRP A 86 -14.03 -27.74 -10.60
C TRP A 86 -15.05 -28.54 -9.81
N HIS A 87 -15.03 -29.86 -9.97
CA HIS A 87 -15.95 -30.75 -9.29
C HIS A 87 -15.65 -30.78 -7.78
N GLN A 88 -14.38 -30.88 -7.40
CA GLN A 88 -13.97 -30.87 -6.00
C GLN A 88 -14.29 -29.53 -5.31
N ARG A 89 -14.12 -28.40 -6.01
CA ARG A 89 -14.46 -27.08 -5.49
C ARG A 89 -15.97 -26.91 -5.24
N ARG A 90 -16.80 -27.42 -6.15
CA ARG A 90 -18.27 -27.45 -5.99
C ARG A 90 -18.69 -28.28 -4.78
N ILE A 91 -18.09 -29.44 -4.60
CA ILE A 91 -18.37 -30.33 -3.47
C ILE A 91 -17.99 -29.64 -2.16
N ALA A 92 -16.79 -29.07 -2.06
CA ALA A 92 -16.37 -28.32 -0.87
C ALA A 92 -17.33 -27.14 -0.58
N TRP A 93 -17.73 -26.39 -1.61
CA TRP A 93 -18.70 -25.32 -1.45
C TRP A 93 -20.06 -25.82 -0.92
N ALA A 94 -20.57 -26.93 -1.46
CA ALA A 94 -21.84 -27.52 -1.06
C ALA A 94 -21.83 -27.95 0.41
N LEU A 95 -20.76 -28.63 0.84
CA LEU A 95 -20.55 -29.00 2.25
C LEU A 95 -20.51 -27.77 3.16
N GLY A 96 -19.88 -26.68 2.70
CA GLY A 96 -19.88 -25.39 3.38
C GLY A 96 -21.23 -24.70 3.51
N LYS A 97 -22.23 -25.12 2.72
CA LYS A 97 -23.63 -24.67 2.85
C LYS A 97 -24.43 -25.54 3.80
N VAL A 98 -24.18 -26.85 3.80
CA VAL A 98 -24.80 -27.82 4.73
C VAL A 98 -24.45 -27.48 6.18
N ARG A 99 -23.17 -27.21 6.49
CA ARG A 99 -22.69 -26.74 7.82
C ARG A 99 -23.01 -27.64 9.02
N THR A 100 -23.26 -28.92 8.79
CA THR A 100 -23.38 -29.91 9.87
C THR A 100 -22.01 -30.41 10.31
N GLU A 101 -21.93 -31.04 11.49
CA GLU A 101 -20.70 -31.69 11.99
C GLU A 101 -20.15 -32.70 10.96
N ARG A 102 -21.05 -33.48 10.35
CA ARG A 102 -20.71 -34.43 9.30
C ARG A 102 -20.10 -33.75 8.06
N ALA A 103 -20.63 -32.61 7.64
CA ALA A 103 -20.08 -31.84 6.52
C ALA A 103 -18.71 -31.23 6.85
N ILE A 104 -18.52 -30.74 8.08
CA ILE A 104 -17.23 -30.21 8.56
C ILE A 104 -16.17 -31.31 8.58
N LYS A 105 -16.50 -32.49 9.11
CA LYS A 105 -15.61 -33.65 9.11
C LYS A 105 -15.18 -34.05 7.69
N LEU A 106 -16.12 -34.06 6.74
CA LEU A 106 -15.79 -34.35 5.34
C LEU A 106 -14.91 -33.27 4.70
N LEU A 107 -15.11 -31.98 5.03
CA LEU A 107 -14.22 -30.90 4.59
C LEU A 107 -12.80 -31.07 5.15
N ILE A 108 -12.67 -31.52 6.41
CA ILE A 108 -11.39 -31.86 7.02
C ILE A 108 -10.73 -33.05 6.31
N GLU A 109 -11.49 -34.08 5.98
CA GLU A 109 -11.00 -35.23 5.20
C GLU A 109 -10.52 -34.79 3.81
N MET A 110 -11.32 -33.98 3.10
CA MET A 110 -10.94 -33.42 1.79
C MET A 110 -9.67 -32.58 1.85
N LEU A 111 -9.47 -31.79 2.91
CA LEU A 111 -8.28 -30.97 3.10
C LEU A 111 -7.01 -31.85 3.19
N GLN A 112 -7.09 -32.99 3.89
CA GLN A 112 -5.95 -33.87 4.16
C GLN A 112 -5.70 -34.91 3.06
N ASP A 113 -6.68 -35.17 2.20
CA ASP A 113 -6.58 -36.17 1.14
C ASP A 113 -5.63 -35.71 0.02
N LYS A 114 -4.40 -36.23 0.05
CA LYS A 114 -3.36 -35.95 -0.96
C LYS A 114 -3.69 -36.50 -2.36
N THR A 115 -4.73 -37.33 -2.51
CA THR A 115 -5.19 -37.82 -3.82
C THR A 115 -6.08 -36.81 -4.55
N LEU A 116 -6.62 -35.82 -3.83
CA LEU A 116 -7.41 -34.75 -4.41
C LEU A 116 -6.54 -33.67 -5.05
N HIS A 117 -7.13 -32.89 -5.95
CA HIS A 117 -6.45 -31.77 -6.58
C HIS A 117 -6.17 -30.68 -5.54
N ASP A 118 -5.03 -30.00 -5.66
CA ASP A 118 -4.62 -28.98 -4.70
C ASP A 118 -5.61 -27.84 -4.55
N TYR A 119 -6.24 -27.41 -5.65
CA TYR A 119 -7.31 -26.41 -5.58
C TYR A 119 -8.60 -26.91 -4.93
N GLY A 120 -8.87 -28.22 -4.97
CA GLY A 120 -9.97 -28.83 -4.20
C GLY A 120 -9.70 -28.80 -2.70
N ARG A 121 -8.47 -29.16 -2.30
CA ARG A 121 -7.99 -29.09 -0.91
C ARG A 121 -7.94 -27.65 -0.39
N TYR A 122 -7.46 -26.72 -1.21
CA TYR A 122 -7.47 -25.28 -0.93
C TYR A 122 -8.89 -24.76 -0.72
N GLU A 123 -9.84 -25.16 -1.57
CA GLU A 123 -11.23 -24.76 -1.41
C GLU A 123 -11.83 -25.31 -0.11
N ALA A 124 -11.49 -26.54 0.28
CA ALA A 124 -11.89 -27.08 1.59
C ALA A 124 -11.36 -26.20 2.74
N ALA A 125 -10.07 -25.82 2.72
CA ALA A 125 -9.50 -24.88 3.70
C ALA A 125 -10.23 -23.52 3.70
N ARG A 126 -10.54 -22.98 2.52
CA ARG A 126 -11.26 -21.71 2.35
C ARG A 126 -12.68 -21.76 2.91
N ILE A 127 -13.36 -22.90 2.81
CA ILE A 127 -14.68 -23.10 3.38
C ILE A 127 -14.59 -23.24 4.91
N LEU A 128 -13.64 -24.03 5.43
CA LEU A 128 -13.37 -24.18 6.86
C LEU A 128 -13.06 -22.84 7.54
N ARG A 129 -12.28 -21.98 6.85
CA ARG A 129 -12.05 -20.58 7.19
C ARG A 129 -13.36 -19.79 7.32
N ARG A 130 -14.21 -19.83 6.29
CA ARG A 130 -15.45 -19.05 6.22
C ARG A 130 -16.45 -19.44 7.30
N ILE A 131 -16.47 -20.71 7.71
CA ILE A 131 -17.33 -21.19 8.80
C ILE A 131 -16.67 -21.06 10.17
N LYS A 132 -15.40 -20.64 10.24
CA LYS A 132 -14.59 -20.52 11.46
C LYS A 132 -14.60 -21.81 12.31
N SER A 133 -14.34 -22.95 11.68
CA SER A 133 -14.37 -24.25 12.38
C SER A 133 -13.13 -24.43 13.27
N GLU A 134 -13.34 -24.45 14.59
CA GLU A 134 -12.32 -24.78 15.60
C GLU A 134 -11.79 -26.21 15.46
N GLU A 135 -12.66 -27.17 15.10
CA GLU A 135 -12.28 -28.58 14.89
C GLU A 135 -11.26 -28.76 13.76
N ALA A 136 -11.22 -27.81 12.82
CA ALA A 136 -10.27 -27.84 11.71
C ALA A 136 -8.87 -27.34 12.09
N VAL A 137 -8.65 -26.75 13.26
CA VAL A 137 -7.37 -26.12 13.62
C VAL A 137 -6.20 -27.11 13.53
N GLU A 138 -6.27 -28.26 14.20
CA GLU A 138 -5.20 -29.27 14.15
C GLU A 138 -4.98 -29.85 12.72
N PRO A 139 -6.05 -30.23 11.98
CA PRO A 139 -5.94 -30.53 10.56
C PRO A 139 -5.24 -29.47 9.70
N LEU A 140 -5.59 -28.20 9.89
CA LEU A 140 -5.02 -27.08 9.14
C LEU A 140 -3.54 -26.88 9.50
N ILE A 141 -3.17 -27.01 10.78
CA ILE A 141 -1.77 -26.98 11.23
C ILE A 141 -0.97 -28.11 10.57
N LYS A 142 -1.53 -29.32 10.50
CA LYS A 142 -0.88 -30.46 9.84
C LYS A 142 -0.62 -30.19 8.36
N VAL A 143 -1.61 -29.66 7.63
CA VAL A 143 -1.45 -29.32 6.21
C VAL A 143 -0.47 -28.16 6.02
N LEU A 144 -0.52 -27.13 6.84
CA LEU A 144 0.41 -25.99 6.80
C LEU A 144 1.89 -26.46 6.86
N ASN A 145 2.17 -27.41 7.75
CA ASN A 145 3.50 -27.95 8.00
C ASN A 145 3.97 -29.02 7.00
N ASP A 146 3.09 -29.50 6.12
CA ASP A 146 3.41 -30.53 5.12
C ASP A 146 4.22 -29.94 3.95
N LYS A 147 5.54 -29.95 4.08
CA LYS A 147 6.47 -29.42 3.06
C LYS A 147 6.40 -30.15 1.71
N GLU A 148 5.86 -31.36 1.68
CA GLU A 148 5.66 -32.13 0.44
C GLU A 148 4.38 -31.70 -0.31
N SER A 149 3.44 -31.04 0.38
CA SER A 149 2.24 -30.50 -0.27
C SER A 149 2.59 -29.27 -1.10
N ASN A 150 1.90 -29.12 -2.24
CA ASN A 150 1.99 -27.91 -3.05
C ASN A 150 1.55 -26.65 -2.27
N PRO A 151 1.93 -25.45 -2.71
CA PRO A 151 1.61 -24.20 -2.00
C PRO A 151 0.12 -23.93 -1.77
N PRO A 152 -0.83 -24.18 -2.70
CA PRO A 152 -2.21 -23.72 -2.53
C PRO A 152 -2.92 -24.25 -1.26
N PRO A 153 -2.91 -25.57 -0.95
CA PRO A 153 -3.53 -26.08 0.29
C PRO A 153 -2.88 -25.53 1.55
N ARG A 154 -1.54 -25.41 1.56
CA ARG A 154 -0.77 -24.89 2.69
C ARG A 154 -1.05 -23.40 2.93
N PHE A 155 -1.11 -22.63 1.86
CA PHE A 155 -1.48 -21.21 1.86
C PHE A 155 -2.93 -21.01 2.37
N GLY A 156 -3.87 -21.82 1.86
CA GLY A 156 -5.25 -21.83 2.34
C GLY A 156 -5.35 -22.14 3.82
N ALA A 157 -4.54 -23.07 4.32
CA ALA A 157 -4.48 -23.40 5.74
C ALA A 157 -3.97 -22.24 6.59
N ALA A 158 -2.91 -21.53 6.16
CA ALA A 158 -2.40 -20.36 6.86
C ALA A 158 -3.47 -19.25 7.01
N TYR A 159 -4.19 -18.95 5.93
CA TYR A 159 -5.30 -17.98 5.93
C TYR A 159 -6.45 -18.43 6.83
N ALA A 160 -6.80 -19.71 6.80
CA ALA A 160 -7.86 -20.26 7.62
C ALA A 160 -7.55 -20.13 9.11
N LEU A 161 -6.33 -20.49 9.51
CA LEU A 161 -5.88 -20.39 10.90
C LEU A 161 -5.89 -18.94 11.41
N GLY A 162 -5.50 -17.99 10.55
CA GLY A 162 -5.58 -16.55 10.84
C GLY A 162 -6.99 -16.06 11.13
N ASP A 163 -7.94 -16.35 10.24
CA ASP A 163 -9.33 -15.89 10.36
C ASP A 163 -10.16 -16.65 11.42
N ILE A 164 -9.76 -17.89 11.75
CA ILE A 164 -10.23 -18.64 12.93
C ILE A 164 -9.69 -17.99 14.22
N GLN A 165 -8.54 -17.30 14.13
CA GLN A 165 -7.87 -16.64 15.26
C GLN A 165 -7.36 -17.62 16.33
N SER A 166 -6.93 -18.82 15.92
CA SER A 166 -6.43 -19.81 16.87
C SER A 166 -4.96 -19.59 17.23
N GLU A 167 -4.68 -19.26 18.49
CA GLU A 167 -3.31 -19.09 19.00
C GLU A 167 -2.47 -20.37 18.92
N LYS A 168 -3.11 -21.55 18.93
CA LYS A 168 -2.43 -22.85 18.74
C LYS A 168 -1.61 -22.92 17.44
N ALA A 169 -2.01 -22.15 16.43
CA ALA A 169 -1.34 -22.11 15.15
C ALA A 169 -0.10 -21.21 15.12
N VAL A 170 0.08 -20.32 16.10
CA VAL A 170 1.14 -19.30 16.10
C VAL A 170 2.54 -19.91 15.96
N PRO A 171 2.94 -20.96 16.72
CA PRO A 171 4.26 -21.55 16.57
C PRO A 171 4.51 -22.10 15.15
N SER A 172 3.48 -22.69 14.53
CA SER A 172 3.58 -23.22 13.16
C SER A 172 3.64 -22.09 12.12
N LEU A 173 2.86 -21.03 12.28
CA LEU A 173 2.90 -19.87 11.39
C LEU A 173 4.25 -19.14 11.49
N ILE A 174 4.83 -19.00 12.69
CA ILE A 174 6.19 -18.45 12.88
C ILE A 174 7.22 -19.29 12.13
N LYS A 175 7.13 -20.62 12.20
CA LYS A 175 8.03 -21.51 11.44
C LYS A 175 7.93 -21.31 9.94
N VAL A 176 6.72 -21.04 9.44
CA VAL A 176 6.45 -20.83 8.00
C VAL A 176 6.99 -19.47 7.50
N LEU A 177 7.29 -18.51 8.38
CA LEU A 177 8.01 -17.28 8.00
C LEU A 177 9.41 -17.55 7.43
N SER A 178 9.97 -18.75 7.61
CA SER A 178 11.26 -19.13 7.02
C SER A 178 11.09 -20.05 5.79
N ASP A 179 9.89 -20.13 5.22
CA ASP A 179 9.64 -20.94 4.01
C ASP A 179 10.38 -20.36 2.80
N GLU A 180 10.86 -21.25 1.92
CA GLU A 180 11.52 -20.83 0.69
C GLU A 180 10.55 -20.12 -0.24
N ASP A 181 9.31 -20.61 -0.29
CA ASP A 181 8.23 -20.04 -1.08
C ASP A 181 7.71 -18.73 -0.46
N ILE A 182 7.75 -17.65 -1.25
CA ILE A 182 7.23 -16.35 -0.86
C ILE A 182 5.73 -16.39 -0.51
N GLN A 183 4.91 -17.18 -1.24
CA GLN A 183 3.48 -17.30 -0.98
C GLN A 183 3.23 -17.87 0.41
N MET A 184 4.07 -18.83 0.85
CA MET A 184 3.96 -19.39 2.19
C MET A 184 4.30 -18.37 3.27
N ARG A 185 5.38 -17.59 3.07
CA ARG A 185 5.73 -16.49 3.98
C ARG A 185 4.62 -15.43 4.05
N MET A 186 4.02 -15.06 2.91
CA MET A 186 2.86 -14.16 2.85
C MET A 186 1.68 -14.71 3.66
N GLY A 187 1.35 -16.00 3.49
CA GLY A 187 0.28 -16.65 4.23
C GLY A 187 0.52 -16.65 5.74
N ALA A 188 1.77 -16.86 6.17
CA ALA A 188 2.15 -16.76 7.57
C ALA A 188 2.00 -15.34 8.12
N VAL A 189 2.46 -14.32 7.41
CA VAL A 189 2.27 -12.90 7.81
C VAL A 189 0.79 -12.57 7.95
N TYR A 190 -0.03 -12.95 6.97
CA TYR A 190 -1.48 -12.74 7.04
C TYR A 190 -2.08 -13.45 8.26
N GLY A 191 -1.72 -14.72 8.48
CA GLY A 191 -2.22 -15.54 9.59
C GLY A 191 -1.89 -14.96 10.95
N LEU A 192 -0.62 -14.63 11.18
CA LEU A 192 -0.14 -14.00 12.43
C LEU A 192 -0.82 -12.65 12.65
N GLY A 193 -0.94 -11.85 11.58
CA GLY A 193 -1.63 -10.57 11.61
C GLY A 193 -3.08 -10.66 12.08
N HIS A 194 -3.83 -11.67 11.64
CA HIS A 194 -5.24 -11.82 12.01
C HIS A 194 -5.46 -12.41 13.41
N ILE A 195 -4.52 -13.25 13.87
CA ILE A 195 -4.51 -13.77 15.25
C ILE A 195 -4.23 -12.64 16.24
N GLY A 196 -3.13 -11.91 16.05
CA GLY A 196 -2.85 -10.69 16.81
C GLY A 196 -2.47 -10.87 18.29
N SER A 197 -2.17 -12.10 18.74
CA SER A 197 -1.60 -12.34 20.07
C SER A 197 -0.18 -11.78 20.20
N ASN A 198 0.33 -11.63 21.43
CA ASN A 198 1.69 -11.13 21.66
C ASN A 198 2.75 -11.99 20.96
N GLU A 199 2.63 -13.32 21.02
CA GLU A 199 3.53 -14.22 20.30
C GLU A 199 3.40 -14.05 18.77
N ALA A 200 2.20 -13.77 18.26
CA ALA A 200 2.01 -13.49 16.84
C ALA A 200 2.67 -12.17 16.40
N VAL A 201 2.64 -11.15 17.26
CA VAL A 201 3.37 -9.90 17.07
C VAL A 201 4.88 -10.16 17.03
N ASP A 202 5.43 -10.98 17.93
CA ASP A 202 6.84 -11.38 17.90
C ASP A 202 7.20 -12.12 16.60
N GLY A 203 6.27 -12.91 16.07
CA GLY A 203 6.36 -13.51 14.75
C GLY A 203 6.45 -12.46 13.63
N LEU A 204 5.52 -11.50 13.61
CA LEU A 204 5.53 -10.40 12.65
C LEU A 204 6.82 -9.56 12.75
N MET A 205 7.38 -9.39 13.95
CA MET A 205 8.68 -8.75 14.14
C MET A 205 9.81 -9.44 13.40
N LYS A 206 9.81 -10.77 13.39
CA LYS A 206 10.78 -11.55 12.62
C LYS A 206 10.58 -11.36 11.12
N ALA A 207 9.32 -11.22 10.67
CA ALA A 207 8.99 -10.99 9.26
C ALA A 207 9.47 -9.62 8.73
N LEU A 208 9.71 -8.63 9.60
CA LEU A 208 10.36 -7.37 9.21
C LEU A 208 11.82 -7.53 8.77
N LYS A 209 12.44 -8.69 9.04
CA LYS A 209 13.80 -9.02 8.59
C LYS A 209 13.80 -9.97 7.40
N ASP A 210 12.65 -10.15 6.73
CA ASP A 210 12.56 -10.99 5.55
C ASP A 210 13.47 -10.47 4.43
N ARG A 211 14.03 -11.41 3.67
CA ARG A 211 14.87 -11.13 2.50
C ARG A 211 14.11 -10.46 1.35
N ASP A 212 12.79 -10.58 1.33
CA ASP A 212 11.93 -10.00 0.31
C ASP A 212 11.22 -8.74 0.83
N GLY A 213 11.45 -7.61 0.16
CA GLY A 213 10.83 -6.33 0.52
C GLY A 213 9.29 -6.35 0.47
N TYR A 214 8.68 -7.21 -0.35
CA TYR A 214 7.23 -7.37 -0.37
C TYR A 214 6.70 -7.95 0.95
N ILE A 215 7.40 -8.91 1.55
CA ILE A 215 7.02 -9.51 2.84
C ILE A 215 7.14 -8.48 3.96
N ARG A 216 8.24 -7.72 3.99
CA ARG A 216 8.43 -6.64 4.96
C ARG A 216 7.32 -5.60 4.84
N ARG A 217 7.04 -5.13 3.62
CA ARG A 217 5.94 -4.20 3.33
C ARG A 217 4.57 -4.73 3.76
N LEU A 218 4.26 -5.99 3.46
CA LEU A 218 3.00 -6.64 3.85
C LEU A 218 2.85 -6.72 5.38
N THR A 219 3.95 -6.78 6.12
CA THR A 219 3.96 -6.94 7.58
C THR A 219 3.58 -5.64 8.30
N TYR A 220 4.01 -4.47 7.82
CA TYR A 220 3.76 -3.19 8.49
C TYR A 220 2.26 -2.91 8.76
N PRO A 221 1.33 -3.05 7.79
CA PRO A 221 -0.10 -2.82 8.04
C PRO A 221 -0.68 -3.67 9.18
N HIS A 222 -0.19 -4.90 9.36
CA HIS A 222 -0.64 -5.76 10.46
C HIS A 222 -0.14 -5.23 11.81
N LEU A 223 1.14 -4.87 11.93
CA LEU A 223 1.72 -4.32 13.15
C LEU A 223 1.08 -2.98 13.55
N ILE A 224 0.83 -2.10 12.57
CA ILE A 224 0.13 -0.82 12.79
C ILE A 224 -1.27 -1.04 13.37
N ARG A 225 -2.03 -1.98 12.79
CA ARG A 225 -3.39 -2.32 13.24
C ARG A 225 -3.40 -2.97 14.63
N LEU A 226 -2.44 -3.86 14.90
CA LEU A 226 -2.35 -4.58 16.17
C LEU A 226 -1.89 -3.70 17.33
N ARG A 227 -1.18 -2.60 17.02
CA ARG A 227 -0.75 -1.59 18.01
C ARG A 227 0.02 -2.20 19.20
N PRO A 228 1.09 -2.99 18.96
CA PRO A 228 1.87 -3.53 20.06
C PRO A 228 2.43 -2.41 20.93
N GLU A 229 2.57 -2.69 22.22
CA GLU A 229 3.32 -1.84 23.14
C GLU A 229 4.72 -1.64 22.53
N ASN A 230 5.18 -0.39 22.37
CA ASN A 230 6.42 0.05 21.69
C ASN A 230 6.38 0.30 20.16
N LYS A 231 5.28 0.80 19.58
CA LYS A 231 5.16 1.19 18.15
C LYS A 231 6.36 1.95 17.55
N THR A 232 7.01 2.80 18.33
CA THR A 232 8.03 3.72 17.83
C THR A 232 9.26 3.00 17.30
N GLU A 233 9.76 1.96 17.99
CA GLU A 233 10.94 1.21 17.52
C GLU A 233 10.69 0.51 16.17
N PHE A 234 9.49 -0.05 15.98
CA PHE A 234 9.11 -0.72 14.72
C PHE A 234 9.09 0.26 13.55
N LEU A 235 8.49 1.42 13.75
CA LEU A 235 8.39 2.45 12.72
C LEU A 235 9.79 3.02 12.42
N ILE A 236 10.65 3.18 13.44
CA ILE A 236 12.05 3.55 13.26
C ILE A 236 12.80 2.52 12.41
N MET A 237 12.66 1.22 12.72
CA MET A 237 13.27 0.16 11.91
C MET A 237 12.82 0.22 10.46
N ALA A 238 11.54 0.54 10.22
CA ALA A 238 10.99 0.68 8.90
C ALA A 238 11.54 1.87 8.10
N LEU A 239 12.02 2.93 8.76
CA LEU A 239 12.73 4.04 8.09
C LEU A 239 14.10 3.61 7.54
N LYS A 240 14.69 2.54 8.09
CA LYS A 240 15.95 1.93 7.64
C LYS A 240 15.75 0.80 6.61
N ASP A 241 14.51 0.49 6.25
CA ASP A 241 14.23 -0.60 5.32
C ASP A 241 14.79 -0.25 3.93
N GLU A 242 15.41 -1.21 3.25
CA GLU A 242 15.87 -1.05 1.87
C GLU A 242 14.68 -0.85 0.90
N ASP A 243 13.50 -1.41 1.23
CA ASP A 243 12.28 -1.25 0.45
C ASP A 243 11.71 0.17 0.63
N TRP A 244 11.56 0.88 -0.49
CA TRP A 244 11.01 2.24 -0.46
C TRP A 244 9.56 2.27 0.02
N GLY A 245 8.76 1.24 -0.29
CA GLY A 245 7.35 1.18 0.14
C GLY A 245 7.22 1.08 1.66
N ALA A 246 8.04 0.23 2.28
CA ALA A 246 8.18 0.11 3.72
C ALA A 246 8.51 1.45 4.40
N ARG A 247 9.52 2.18 3.88
CA ARG A 247 9.89 3.51 4.40
C ARG A 247 8.73 4.49 4.32
N GLU A 248 8.07 4.56 3.16
CA GLU A 248 6.97 5.50 2.93
C GLU A 248 5.74 5.19 3.80
N ASP A 249 5.42 3.91 4.00
CA ASP A 249 4.31 3.52 4.89
C ASP A 249 4.61 3.83 6.35
N SER A 250 5.85 3.64 6.80
CA SER A 250 6.28 4.07 8.13
C SER A 250 6.14 5.58 8.34
N VAL A 251 6.58 6.37 7.35
CA VAL A 251 6.46 7.83 7.40
C VAL A 251 5.01 8.26 7.53
N LYS A 252 4.09 7.68 6.74
CA LYS A 252 2.65 8.00 6.84
C LYS A 252 2.11 7.77 8.26
N VAL A 253 2.48 6.65 8.88
CA VAL A 253 2.02 6.30 10.23
C VAL A 253 2.62 7.20 11.28
N LEU A 254 3.92 7.48 11.22
CA LEU A 254 4.59 8.38 12.16
C LEU A 254 3.99 9.79 12.10
N VAL A 255 3.65 10.26 10.89
CA VAL A 255 2.94 11.52 10.70
C VAL A 255 1.52 11.47 11.29
N GLU A 256 0.78 10.37 11.10
CA GLU A 256 -0.56 10.18 11.67
C GLU A 256 -0.54 10.13 13.21
N ILE A 257 0.50 9.53 13.80
CA ILE A 257 0.67 9.55 15.27
C ILE A 257 0.89 10.99 15.76
N GLY A 258 1.70 11.77 15.05
CA GLY A 258 1.88 13.19 15.30
C GLY A 258 2.79 13.49 16.51
N GLU A 259 2.35 14.41 17.38
CA GLU A 259 3.16 14.93 18.49
C GLU A 259 3.82 13.87 19.40
N PRO A 260 3.15 12.76 19.79
CA PRO A 260 3.74 11.74 20.67
C PRO A 260 5.05 11.11 20.19
N VAL A 261 5.32 11.07 18.87
CA VAL A 261 6.57 10.50 18.32
C VAL A 261 7.68 11.53 18.15
N SER A 262 7.40 12.82 18.35
CA SER A 262 8.36 13.90 18.06
C SER A 262 9.67 13.77 18.83
N GLU A 263 9.68 13.45 20.13
CA GLU A 263 10.93 13.28 20.90
C GLU A 263 11.81 12.16 20.33
N HIS A 264 11.20 11.07 19.86
CA HIS A 264 11.93 9.99 19.22
C HIS A 264 12.50 10.46 17.87
N LEU A 265 11.70 11.16 17.05
CA LEU A 265 12.16 11.72 15.78
C LEU A 265 13.29 12.75 15.95
N ILE A 266 13.26 13.54 17.03
CA ILE A 266 14.35 14.46 17.38
C ILE A 266 15.65 13.70 17.67
N GLN A 267 15.57 12.55 18.34
CA GLN A 267 16.74 11.69 18.55
C GLN A 267 17.25 11.10 17.23
N LEU A 268 16.35 10.71 16.33
CA LEU A 268 16.70 10.17 15.01
C LEU A 268 17.39 11.18 14.08
N LEU A 269 17.27 12.49 14.31
CA LEU A 269 18.08 13.50 13.63
C LEU A 269 19.59 13.36 13.91
N LYS A 270 19.99 12.49 14.85
CA LYS A 270 21.38 12.19 15.20
C LYS A 270 21.77 10.74 14.91
N ASP A 271 20.93 9.99 14.21
CA ASP A 271 21.21 8.60 13.84
C ASP A 271 22.46 8.51 12.94
N ASP A 272 23.23 7.42 13.03
CA ASP A 272 24.41 7.21 12.19
C ASP A 272 24.04 7.14 10.70
N ASP A 273 22.85 6.60 10.40
CA ASP A 273 22.33 6.47 9.04
C ASP A 273 21.74 7.79 8.54
N ASN A 274 22.28 8.32 7.44
CA ASN A 274 21.78 9.56 6.83
C ASN A 274 20.34 9.43 6.34
N VAL A 275 19.90 8.23 5.94
CA VAL A 275 18.53 7.97 5.48
C VAL A 275 17.53 8.24 6.58
N VAL A 276 17.84 7.75 7.78
CA VAL A 276 16.99 7.98 8.96
C VAL A 276 16.98 9.43 9.37
N ARG A 277 18.14 10.10 9.34
CA ARG A 277 18.20 11.53 9.68
C ARG A 277 17.31 12.37 8.76
N TRP A 278 17.37 12.15 7.44
CA TRP A 278 16.56 12.96 6.51
C TRP A 278 15.08 12.57 6.55
N GLU A 279 14.72 11.30 6.75
CA GLU A 279 13.32 10.90 6.96
C GLU A 279 12.77 11.49 8.25
N ALA A 280 13.56 11.53 9.33
CA ALA A 280 13.17 12.18 10.58
C ALA A 280 12.89 13.67 10.37
N ALA A 281 13.76 14.40 9.66
CA ALA A 281 13.52 15.80 9.29
C ALA A 281 12.23 15.96 8.46
N ARG A 282 12.03 15.09 7.46
CA ARG A 282 10.84 15.07 6.61
C ARG A 282 9.56 14.85 7.41
N ILE A 283 9.55 13.89 8.33
CA ILE A 283 8.42 13.57 9.21
C ILE A 283 8.13 14.75 10.13
N LEU A 284 9.13 15.31 10.82
CA LEU A 284 8.96 16.47 11.70
C LEU A 284 8.34 17.67 10.95
N GLY A 285 8.79 17.93 9.73
CA GLY A 285 8.20 18.95 8.86
C GLY A 285 6.76 18.67 8.43
N LYS A 286 6.37 17.40 8.29
CA LYS A 286 4.98 17.00 8.00
C LYS A 286 4.08 17.09 9.25
N ILE A 287 4.61 16.83 10.45
CA ILE A 287 3.88 16.99 11.71
C ILE A 287 3.70 18.48 12.07
N GLN A 288 4.62 19.35 11.63
CA GLN A 288 4.54 20.82 11.77
C GLN A 288 4.60 21.33 13.23
N LEU A 289 5.49 20.78 14.06
CA LEU A 289 5.64 21.23 15.45
C LEU A 289 6.67 22.35 15.58
N GLU A 290 6.23 23.54 16.01
CA GLU A 290 7.10 24.71 16.19
C GLU A 290 8.28 24.45 17.14
N ARG A 291 8.09 23.62 18.18
CA ARG A 291 9.18 23.26 19.12
C ARG A 291 10.35 22.52 18.46
N THR A 292 10.16 21.98 17.26
CA THR A 292 11.19 21.24 16.50
C THR A 292 12.06 22.15 15.63
N VAL A 293 11.71 23.43 15.50
CA VAL A 293 12.44 24.41 14.68
C VAL A 293 13.91 24.48 15.07
N GLY A 294 14.21 24.56 16.38
CA GLY A 294 15.58 24.65 16.86
C GLY A 294 16.46 23.45 16.46
N VAL A 295 15.92 22.23 16.54
CA VAL A 295 16.68 21.03 16.16
C VAL A 295 16.79 20.86 14.65
N LEU A 296 15.79 21.32 13.89
CA LEU A 296 15.86 21.34 12.42
C LEU A 296 16.86 22.40 11.92
N ILE A 297 17.00 23.54 12.61
CA ILE A 297 18.07 24.52 12.33
C ILE A 297 19.46 23.89 12.54
N GLU A 298 19.65 23.07 13.58
CA GLU A 298 20.91 22.34 13.75
C GLU A 298 21.11 21.28 12.65
N ALA A 299 20.04 20.63 12.17
CA ALA A 299 20.11 19.69 11.05
C ALA A 299 20.49 20.34 9.71
N LEU A 300 20.35 21.66 9.55
CA LEU A 300 20.90 22.40 8.40
C LEU A 300 22.43 22.36 8.33
N LYS A 301 23.11 21.92 9.40
CA LYS A 301 24.58 21.77 9.46
C LYS A 301 25.02 20.32 9.29
N ASP A 302 24.12 19.39 8.95
CA ASP A 302 24.44 17.97 8.82
C ASP A 302 25.53 17.72 7.77
N SER A 303 26.33 16.68 7.98
CA SER A 303 27.35 16.23 7.03
C SER A 303 26.78 15.85 5.65
N ASP A 304 25.57 15.27 5.63
CA ASP A 304 24.86 14.77 4.47
C ASP A 304 23.96 15.85 3.87
N TRP A 305 24.00 16.00 2.54
CA TRP A 305 23.31 17.08 1.85
C TRP A 305 21.79 16.88 1.80
N MET A 306 21.31 15.62 1.79
CA MET A 306 19.88 15.33 1.80
C MET A 306 19.25 15.71 3.13
N VAL A 307 19.96 15.45 4.24
CA VAL A 307 19.52 15.87 5.58
C VAL A 307 19.39 17.39 5.66
N ARG A 308 20.40 18.13 5.17
CA ARG A 308 20.34 19.60 5.13
C ARG A 308 19.17 20.11 4.29
N ASN A 309 18.93 19.48 3.14
CA ASN A 309 17.82 19.83 2.24
C ASN A 309 16.46 19.59 2.88
N GLU A 310 16.22 18.39 3.42
CA GLU A 310 14.95 18.04 4.07
C GLU A 310 14.70 18.87 5.33
N ALA A 311 15.74 19.22 6.08
CA ALA A 311 15.61 20.13 7.21
C ALA A 311 15.16 21.53 6.76
N ALA A 312 15.68 22.07 5.65
CA ALA A 312 15.22 23.35 5.10
C ALA A 312 13.75 23.29 4.65
N VAL A 313 13.37 22.23 3.92
CA VAL A 313 11.98 22.01 3.50
C VAL A 313 11.04 21.88 4.72
N ALA A 314 11.48 21.14 5.76
CA ALA A 314 10.72 20.98 6.99
C ALA A 314 10.49 22.32 7.71
N LEU A 315 11.51 23.16 7.82
CA LEU A 315 11.43 24.50 8.42
C LEU A 315 10.42 25.39 7.69
N VAL A 316 10.41 25.35 6.35
CA VAL A 316 9.44 26.09 5.54
C VAL A 316 8.02 25.58 5.77
N ARG A 317 7.84 24.26 5.83
CA ARG A 317 6.51 23.65 6.09
C ARG A 317 5.96 24.01 7.47
N ILE A 318 6.82 24.13 8.48
CA ILE A 318 6.44 24.57 9.82
C ILE A 318 6.03 26.06 9.80
N ASN A 319 6.54 26.84 8.85
CA ASN A 319 6.28 28.27 8.70
C ASN A 319 6.73 29.11 9.91
N SER A 320 7.90 28.79 10.46
CA SER A 320 8.52 29.57 11.54
C SER A 320 9.21 30.82 11.00
N GLY A 321 8.99 31.98 11.63
CA GLY A 321 9.50 33.27 11.16
C GLY A 321 11.03 33.44 11.27
N ASN A 322 11.69 32.64 12.12
CA ASN A 322 13.12 32.81 12.45
C ASN A 322 14.06 31.93 11.61
N ILE A 323 13.66 31.55 10.39
CA ILE A 323 14.43 30.61 9.54
C ILE A 323 15.23 31.30 8.41
N ILE A 324 15.01 32.59 8.17
CA ILE A 324 15.65 33.34 7.08
C ILE A 324 17.18 33.36 7.19
N GLU A 325 17.74 33.72 8.34
CA GLU A 325 19.20 33.78 8.54
C GLU A 325 19.86 32.39 8.41
N PRO A 326 19.32 31.30 9.02
CA PRO A 326 19.80 29.95 8.75
C PRO A 326 19.81 29.57 7.26
N LEU A 327 18.73 29.88 6.53
CA LEU A 327 18.61 29.60 5.08
C LEU A 327 19.59 30.45 4.24
N ILE A 328 19.86 31.70 4.63
CA ILE A 328 20.91 32.51 4.00
C ILE A 328 22.28 31.84 4.15
N GLY A 329 22.55 31.20 5.29
CA GLY A 329 23.77 30.41 5.49
C GLY A 329 23.92 29.27 4.47
N MET A 330 22.81 28.62 4.09
CA MET A 330 22.81 27.51 3.13
C MET A 330 23.10 27.94 1.69
N LEU A 331 22.98 29.22 1.35
CA LEU A 331 23.43 29.73 0.03
C LEU A 331 24.94 29.54 -0.20
N LYS A 332 25.70 29.29 0.87
CA LYS A 332 27.15 29.01 0.84
C LYS A 332 27.47 27.52 1.00
N ASP A 333 26.47 26.65 0.91
CA ASP A 333 26.66 25.21 1.10
C ASP A 333 27.64 24.61 0.08
N LYS A 334 28.32 23.52 0.41
CA LYS A 334 29.23 22.83 -0.53
C LYS A 334 28.51 22.11 -1.67
N ASN A 335 27.22 21.81 -1.51
CA ASN A 335 26.41 21.08 -2.47
C ASN A 335 25.48 22.03 -3.22
N SER A 336 25.50 21.98 -4.56
CA SER A 336 24.70 22.86 -5.41
C SER A 336 23.20 22.70 -5.23
N TYR A 337 22.69 21.48 -4.96
CA TYR A 337 21.27 21.26 -4.71
C TYR A 337 20.80 21.99 -3.45
N VAL A 338 21.62 21.97 -2.39
CA VAL A 338 21.33 22.66 -1.13
C VAL A 338 21.33 24.18 -1.32
N GLN A 339 22.29 24.71 -2.09
CA GLN A 339 22.33 26.13 -2.46
C GLN A 339 21.09 26.54 -3.28
N GLU A 340 20.72 25.72 -4.27
CA GLU A 340 19.55 25.94 -5.13
C GLU A 340 18.26 25.92 -4.31
N GLU A 341 18.07 24.93 -3.44
CA GLU A 341 16.91 24.82 -2.56
C GLU A 341 16.80 26.05 -1.64
N ALA A 342 17.90 26.45 -1.01
CA ALA A 342 17.94 27.64 -0.16
C ALA A 342 17.56 28.91 -0.94
N ALA A 343 18.07 29.07 -2.16
CA ALA A 343 17.70 30.19 -3.02
C ALA A 343 16.22 30.16 -3.38
N TRP A 344 15.70 28.99 -3.78
CA TRP A 344 14.30 28.80 -4.13
C TRP A 344 13.38 29.15 -2.95
N ILE A 345 13.66 28.62 -1.76
CA ILE A 345 12.91 28.89 -0.53
C ILE A 345 12.91 30.38 -0.20
N LEU A 346 14.08 31.04 -0.19
CA LEU A 346 14.17 32.46 0.14
C LEU A 346 13.40 33.34 -0.86
N GLY A 347 13.34 32.91 -2.13
CA GLY A 347 12.51 33.52 -3.15
C GLY A 347 11.01 33.34 -2.92
N GLU A 348 10.56 32.14 -2.58
CA GLU A 348 9.16 31.84 -2.23
C GLU A 348 8.69 32.64 -1.01
N MET A 349 9.56 32.77 -0.01
CA MET A 349 9.30 33.57 1.19
C MET A 349 9.36 35.08 0.92
N LYS A 350 9.77 35.52 -0.27
CA LYS A 350 9.93 36.93 -0.66
C LYS A 350 10.76 37.75 0.34
N SER A 351 11.84 37.15 0.86
CA SER A 351 12.65 37.78 1.90
C SER A 351 13.57 38.88 1.34
N GLU A 352 13.26 40.14 1.67
CA GLU A 352 14.13 41.28 1.32
C GLU A 352 15.52 41.21 1.96
N ILE A 353 15.64 40.57 3.13
CA ILE A 353 16.94 40.37 3.82
C ILE A 353 17.85 39.48 2.96
N ALA A 354 17.29 38.54 2.20
CA ALA A 354 18.03 37.62 1.34
C ALA A 354 18.53 38.25 0.03
N VAL A 355 18.10 39.46 -0.33
CA VAL A 355 18.45 40.08 -1.63
C VAL A 355 19.96 40.20 -1.84
N ASN A 356 20.69 40.74 -0.85
CA ASN A 356 22.14 40.90 -0.98
C ASN A 356 22.89 39.54 -1.02
N PRO A 357 22.59 38.58 -0.13
CA PRO A 357 23.11 37.22 -0.26
C PRO A 357 22.83 36.56 -1.61
N LEU A 358 21.60 36.65 -2.13
CA LEU A 358 21.22 36.09 -3.43
C LEU A 358 21.95 36.79 -4.59
N ILE A 359 22.17 38.10 -4.52
CA ILE A 359 23.01 38.83 -5.49
C ILE A 359 24.46 38.32 -5.47
N HIS A 360 24.98 37.91 -4.32
CA HIS A 360 26.29 37.28 -4.23
C HIS A 360 26.27 35.89 -4.90
N THR A 361 25.29 35.04 -4.55
CA THR A 361 25.12 33.70 -5.17
C THR A 361 24.91 33.74 -6.68
N LEU A 362 24.24 34.77 -7.21
CA LEU A 362 24.08 34.99 -8.66
C LEU A 362 25.42 35.02 -9.41
N LYS A 363 26.47 35.56 -8.78
CA LYS A 363 27.81 35.65 -9.36
C LYS A 363 28.52 34.29 -9.39
N GLU A 364 28.21 33.39 -8.46
CA GLU A 364 28.82 32.06 -8.35
C GLU A 364 28.33 31.08 -9.43
N LYS A 365 29.17 30.13 -9.84
CA LYS A 365 28.94 29.35 -11.09
C LYS A 365 27.72 28.44 -11.05
N ASP A 366 27.44 27.78 -9.93
CA ASP A 366 26.53 26.63 -9.89
C ASP A 366 25.07 27.04 -9.59
N ALA A 367 24.79 27.60 -8.41
CA ALA A 367 23.43 27.98 -8.01
C ALA A 367 22.96 29.35 -8.52
N GLY A 368 23.77 30.06 -9.30
CA GLY A 368 23.47 31.44 -9.68
C GLY A 368 22.21 31.60 -10.55
N TRP A 369 21.77 30.56 -11.25
CA TRP A 369 20.51 30.61 -12.02
C TRP A 369 19.28 30.58 -11.10
N MET A 370 19.31 29.77 -10.04
CA MET A 370 18.23 29.73 -9.06
C MET A 370 18.18 31.01 -8.23
N ALA A 371 19.35 31.59 -7.90
CA ALA A 371 19.42 32.90 -7.28
C ALA A 371 18.75 33.99 -8.14
N ALA A 372 18.94 33.99 -9.46
CA ALA A 372 18.23 34.91 -10.35
C ALA A 372 16.70 34.73 -10.29
N MET A 373 16.22 33.48 -10.29
CA MET A 373 14.78 33.20 -10.13
C MET A 373 14.24 33.69 -8.79
N ALA A 374 14.98 33.45 -7.70
CA ALA A 374 14.61 33.91 -6.37
C ALA A 374 14.51 35.43 -6.30
N LEU A 375 15.49 36.15 -6.85
CA LEU A 375 15.47 37.61 -6.93
C LEU A 375 14.27 38.14 -7.73
N GLY A 376 13.92 37.48 -8.83
CA GLY A 376 12.72 37.79 -9.62
C GLY A 376 11.40 37.58 -8.86
N LYS A 377 11.34 36.61 -7.93
CA LYS A 377 10.17 36.40 -7.05
C LYS A 377 10.09 37.42 -5.92
N ILE A 378 11.24 37.85 -5.39
CA ILE A 378 11.31 38.90 -4.35
C ILE A 378 10.91 40.27 -4.93
N GLN A 379 11.25 40.53 -6.20
CA GLN A 379 10.93 41.76 -6.92
C GLN A 379 11.60 43.04 -6.40
N SER A 380 12.76 42.92 -5.75
CA SER A 380 13.50 44.08 -5.24
C SER A 380 14.22 44.82 -6.36
N GLU A 381 14.01 46.14 -6.49
CA GLU A 381 14.67 46.99 -7.50
C GLU A 381 16.21 46.95 -7.42
N LYS A 382 16.77 46.66 -6.24
CA LYS A 382 18.22 46.52 -6.01
C LYS A 382 18.86 45.43 -6.89
N THR A 383 18.06 44.51 -7.41
CA THR A 383 18.50 43.34 -8.19
C THR A 383 18.66 43.63 -9.67
N VAL A 384 18.08 44.72 -10.19
CA VAL A 384 18.03 45.04 -11.63
C VAL A 384 19.44 45.08 -12.24
N GLU A 385 20.37 45.81 -11.64
CA GLU A 385 21.75 45.91 -12.14
C GLU A 385 22.51 44.57 -12.08
N PRO A 386 22.49 43.81 -10.95
CA PRO A 386 22.98 42.43 -10.93
C PRO A 386 22.41 41.51 -12.02
N LEU A 387 21.09 41.53 -12.24
CA LEU A 387 20.42 40.69 -13.24
C LEU A 387 20.79 41.10 -14.67
N ILE A 388 20.95 42.40 -14.93
CA ILE A 388 21.45 42.92 -16.22
C ILE A 388 22.85 42.37 -16.54
N ARG A 389 23.73 42.24 -15.54
CA ARG A 389 25.06 41.63 -15.73
C ARG A 389 24.95 40.14 -16.00
N ALA A 390 24.13 39.43 -15.24
CA ALA A 390 23.91 38.00 -15.38
C ALA A 390 23.27 37.61 -16.73
N LEU A 391 22.50 38.51 -17.34
CA LEU A 391 21.97 38.36 -18.71
C LEU A 391 23.06 38.25 -19.79
N LYS A 392 24.30 38.61 -19.49
CA LYS A 392 25.44 38.58 -20.43
C LYS A 392 26.41 37.41 -20.17
N GLU A 393 26.09 36.56 -19.19
CA GLU A 393 26.96 35.45 -18.78
C GLU A 393 26.96 34.28 -19.79
N LYS A 394 28.04 33.49 -19.78
CA LYS A 394 28.15 32.32 -20.68
C LYS A 394 27.09 31.25 -20.37
N ASN A 395 26.70 31.11 -19.11
CA ASN A 395 25.74 30.09 -18.68
C ASN A 395 24.32 30.42 -19.15
N ILE A 396 23.75 29.55 -19.99
CA ILE A 396 22.43 29.71 -20.60
C ILE A 396 21.33 29.76 -19.52
N LYS A 397 21.38 28.89 -18.50
CA LYS A 397 20.40 28.87 -17.40
C LYS A 397 20.36 30.21 -16.66
N LYS A 398 21.53 30.81 -16.40
CA LYS A 398 21.62 32.13 -15.76
C LYS A 398 21.03 33.23 -16.63
N ARG A 399 21.31 33.23 -17.94
CA ARG A 399 20.73 34.22 -18.87
C ARG A 399 19.21 34.10 -18.92
N ARG A 400 18.69 32.87 -19.06
CA ARG A 400 17.24 32.58 -19.06
C ARG A 400 16.57 33.08 -17.78
N ALA A 401 17.09 32.67 -16.62
CA ALA A 401 16.56 33.06 -15.32
C ALA A 401 16.63 34.59 -15.10
N SER A 402 17.70 35.24 -15.57
CA SER A 402 17.84 36.70 -15.46
C SER A 402 16.87 37.45 -16.37
N ALA A 403 16.63 36.96 -17.59
CA ALA A 403 15.64 37.52 -18.49
C ALA A 403 14.22 37.40 -17.91
N TRP A 404 13.88 36.24 -17.34
CA TRP A 404 12.62 36.02 -16.63
C TRP A 404 12.50 36.95 -15.41
N ALA A 405 13.54 37.06 -14.58
CA ALA A 405 13.51 37.91 -13.40
C ALA A 405 13.35 39.40 -13.75
N LEU A 406 13.96 39.86 -14.84
CA LEU A 406 13.81 41.24 -15.34
C LEU A 406 12.43 41.49 -15.97
N GLU A 407 11.73 40.46 -16.44
CA GLU A 407 10.30 40.58 -16.78
C GLU A 407 9.46 40.81 -15.52
N LYS A 408 9.76 40.12 -14.41
CA LYS A 408 9.08 40.34 -13.12
C LYS A 408 9.43 41.65 -12.42
N ILE A 409 10.51 42.32 -12.85
CA ILE A 409 10.97 43.58 -12.27
C ILE A 409 11.17 44.61 -13.40
N PRO A 410 10.08 45.15 -13.98
CA PRO A 410 10.17 46.12 -15.07
C PRO A 410 11.01 47.32 -14.66
N SER A 411 12.06 47.62 -15.43
CA SER A 411 12.95 48.75 -15.17
C SER A 411 13.55 49.30 -16.46
N ASP A 412 13.47 50.61 -16.65
CA ASP A 412 14.07 51.32 -17.79
C ASP A 412 15.58 51.07 -17.92
N LYS A 413 16.25 50.82 -16.79
CA LYS A 413 17.69 50.48 -16.74
C LYS A 413 18.01 49.21 -17.54
N ALA A 414 17.07 48.28 -17.63
CA ALA A 414 17.26 46.99 -18.30
C ALA A 414 17.07 47.06 -19.82
N VAL A 415 16.40 48.10 -20.36
CA VAL A 415 15.98 48.19 -21.77
C VAL A 415 17.11 47.88 -22.74
N LYS A 416 18.26 48.56 -22.63
CA LYS A 416 19.39 48.36 -23.55
C LYS A 416 19.92 46.92 -23.54
N SER A 417 19.99 46.29 -22.36
CA SER A 417 20.52 44.93 -22.23
C SER A 417 19.50 43.88 -22.68
N LEU A 418 18.21 44.11 -22.45
CA LEU A 418 17.13 43.25 -22.96
C LEU A 418 17.03 43.32 -24.50
N ILE A 419 17.21 44.51 -25.11
CA ILE A 419 17.28 44.65 -26.58
C ILE A 419 18.43 43.82 -27.16
N ALA A 420 19.58 43.79 -26.47
CA ALA A 420 20.70 42.93 -26.87
C ALA A 420 20.33 41.44 -26.75
N ALA A 421 19.61 41.06 -25.69
CA ALA A 421 19.17 39.68 -25.44
C ALA A 421 18.12 39.17 -26.44
N LEU A 422 17.43 40.04 -27.19
CA LEU A 422 16.59 39.63 -28.34
C LEU A 422 17.38 38.93 -29.46
N LYS A 423 18.72 39.00 -29.42
CA LYS A 423 19.62 38.31 -30.35
C LYS A 423 20.33 37.12 -29.71
N ASP A 424 19.95 36.71 -28.50
CA ASP A 424 20.57 35.57 -27.82
C ASP A 424 20.41 34.29 -28.66
N ALA A 425 21.41 33.41 -28.59
CA ALA A 425 21.34 32.11 -29.24
C ALA A 425 20.17 31.27 -28.70
N ASP A 426 19.84 31.47 -27.42
CA ASP A 426 18.80 30.75 -26.72
C ASP A 426 17.40 31.36 -26.92
N GLU A 427 16.43 30.53 -27.31
CA GLU A 427 15.07 30.99 -27.61
C GLU A 427 14.30 31.51 -26.39
N GLU A 428 14.43 30.84 -25.24
CA GLU A 428 13.75 31.27 -24.02
C GLU A 428 14.28 32.61 -23.54
N VAL A 429 15.59 32.88 -23.68
CA VAL A 429 16.17 34.19 -23.39
C VAL A 429 15.53 35.27 -24.26
N ARG A 430 15.41 35.03 -25.58
CA ARG A 430 14.79 36.00 -26.50
C ARG A 430 13.31 36.23 -26.18
N MET A 431 12.58 35.16 -25.87
CA MET A 431 11.17 35.21 -25.50
C MET A 431 10.96 36.05 -24.23
N TRP A 432 11.69 35.75 -23.14
CA TRP A 432 11.57 36.51 -21.89
C TRP A 432 12.03 37.96 -22.05
N ALA A 433 13.09 38.21 -22.83
CA ALA A 433 13.52 39.57 -23.13
C ALA A 433 12.46 40.38 -23.88
N ALA A 434 11.75 39.76 -24.83
CA ALA A 434 10.66 40.41 -25.55
C ALA A 434 9.47 40.74 -24.65
N GLU A 435 9.09 39.83 -23.74
CA GLU A 435 8.00 40.09 -22.81
C GLU A 435 8.39 41.16 -21.76
N ALA A 436 9.62 41.11 -21.23
CA ALA A 436 10.13 42.15 -20.34
C ALA A 436 10.09 43.54 -20.99
N LEU A 437 10.58 43.66 -22.23
CA LEU A 437 10.56 44.93 -22.98
C LEU A 437 9.15 45.44 -23.23
N LYS A 438 8.22 44.54 -23.55
CA LYS A 438 6.81 44.88 -23.74
C LYS A 438 6.18 45.40 -22.44
N GLN A 439 6.51 44.81 -21.30
CA GLN A 439 6.03 45.28 -19.99
C GLN A 439 6.64 46.61 -19.56
N ILE A 440 7.93 46.84 -19.85
CA ILE A 440 8.59 48.12 -19.59
C ILE A 440 7.95 49.25 -20.42
N GLY A 441 7.56 48.99 -21.66
CA GLY A 441 6.69 49.89 -22.44
C GLY A 441 7.32 51.20 -22.93
N THR A 442 8.62 51.41 -22.74
CA THR A 442 9.30 52.59 -23.30
C THR A 442 9.25 52.59 -24.84
N PRO A 443 9.27 53.76 -25.50
CA PRO A 443 9.25 53.84 -26.96
C PRO A 443 10.38 53.03 -27.62
N GLU A 444 11.57 53.02 -27.01
CA GLU A 444 12.70 52.22 -27.47
C GLU A 444 12.43 50.71 -27.34
N ALA A 445 11.85 50.27 -26.23
CA ALA A 445 11.51 48.88 -25.98
C ALA A 445 10.44 48.35 -26.93
N LEU A 446 9.34 49.08 -27.12
CA LEU A 446 8.25 48.68 -28.01
C LEU A 446 8.71 48.56 -29.47
N LYS A 447 9.51 49.53 -29.93
CA LYS A 447 10.10 49.50 -31.29
C LYS A 447 11.02 48.29 -31.49
N ALA A 448 11.77 47.89 -30.45
CA ALA A 448 12.62 46.72 -30.52
C ALA A 448 11.81 45.41 -30.59
N VAL A 449 10.72 45.29 -29.82
CA VAL A 449 9.81 44.14 -29.84
C VAL A 449 9.12 43.98 -31.20
N GLU A 450 8.64 45.08 -31.79
CA GLU A 450 8.02 45.06 -33.13
C GLU A 450 9.00 44.54 -34.19
N LYS A 451 10.23 45.06 -34.18
CA LYS A 451 11.30 44.61 -35.08
C LYS A 451 11.67 43.13 -34.89
N TYR A 452 11.60 42.63 -33.65
CA TYR A 452 11.85 41.23 -33.33
C TYR A 452 10.76 40.31 -33.88
N LYS A 453 9.48 40.66 -33.68
CA LYS A 453 8.33 39.89 -34.20
C LYS A 453 8.35 39.78 -35.73
N ASN A 454 8.67 40.88 -36.43
CA ASN A 454 8.74 40.92 -37.89
C ASN A 454 9.90 40.11 -38.50
N LYS A 455 10.80 39.54 -37.68
CA LYS A 455 11.91 38.69 -38.14
C LYS A 455 11.69 37.20 -37.93
N ILE A 456 10.66 36.81 -37.18
CA ILE A 456 10.37 35.43 -36.78
C ILE A 456 9.15 34.89 -37.54
N ASN A 457 8.27 35.79 -37.97
CA ASN A 457 7.32 35.55 -39.06
C ASN A 457 8.03 35.69 -40.41
#